data_AF-A0A1Q7B9W7-F1
#
_entry.id   AF-A0A1Q7B9W7-F1
#
_cell.length_a   1.000
_cell.length_b   1.000
_cell.length_c   1.000
_cell.angle_alpha   90.00
_cell.angle_beta   90.00
_cell.angle_gamma   90.00
#
_symmetry.space_group_name_H-M   'P 1'
#
loop_
_entity.id
_entity.type
_entity.pdbx_description
1 polymer ?
#
loop_
_entity_poly.entity_id
_entity_poly.type
_entity_poly.pdbx_seq_one_letter_code
_entity_poly.pdbx_strand_id
1 'polypeptide(L)'
;MSERSPAEREFLESKLRKALDDAWSKVNIALDKTSKSSADIALGIWLAAEAVEYSSLLFNLTYGLEDLEPAVKIRKGEAALVLVKDSIEFLRRAREGRRKSATDAYVNLRTAADYLKAAHLDQVKKSTKKRG
;
A
#
# COMPACT_ATOMS: atom_id res chain seq x y z
N MET A 1 24.79 1.73 -14.20
CA MET A 1 23.43 2.29 -14.38
C MET A 1 23.60 3.67 -15.00
N SER A 2 22.97 3.96 -16.14
CA SER A 2 23.02 5.31 -16.74
C SER A 2 22.42 6.31 -15.76
N GLU A 3 23.10 7.41 -15.50
CA GLU A 3 22.55 8.48 -14.67
C GLU A 3 21.33 9.08 -15.37
N ARG A 4 20.15 8.97 -14.73
CA ARG A 4 18.94 9.59 -15.26
C ARG A 4 19.11 11.10 -15.35
N SER A 5 18.60 11.67 -16.43
CA SER A 5 18.57 13.12 -16.62
C SER A 5 17.76 13.80 -15.50
N PRO A 6 18.07 15.05 -15.14
CA PRO A 6 17.30 15.80 -14.16
C PRO A 6 15.80 15.86 -14.48
N ALA A 7 15.45 16.01 -15.76
CA ALA A 7 14.07 16.05 -16.24
C ALA A 7 13.32 14.72 -16.01
N GLU A 8 13.96 13.57 -16.26
CA GLU A 8 13.38 12.26 -15.99
C GLU A 8 13.16 12.05 -14.49
N ARG A 9 14.11 12.48 -13.64
CA ARG A 9 13.96 12.39 -12.18
C ARG A 9 12.78 13.21 -11.68
N GLU A 10 12.65 14.45 -12.15
CA GLU A 10 11.53 15.32 -11.77
C GLU A 10 10.18 14.76 -12.23
N PHE A 11 10.13 14.21 -13.45
CA PHE A 11 8.93 13.55 -13.98
C PHE A 11 8.51 12.35 -13.11
N LEU A 12 9.45 11.47 -12.78
CA LEU A 12 9.19 10.29 -11.94
C LEU A 12 8.75 10.69 -10.52
N GLU A 13 9.42 11.67 -9.89
CA GLU A 13 9.02 12.23 -8.60
C GLU A 13 7.60 12.81 -8.61
N SER A 14 7.22 13.49 -9.70
CA SER A 14 5.86 14.02 -9.88
C SER A 14 4.82 12.92 -9.98
N LYS A 15 5.10 11.85 -10.74
CA LYS A 15 4.23 10.67 -10.86
C LYS A 15 4.11 9.93 -9.53
N LEU A 16 5.25 9.72 -8.85
CA LEU A 16 5.28 9.08 -7.54
C LEU A 16 4.45 9.86 -6.52
N ARG A 17 4.58 11.19 -6.47
CA ARG A 17 3.78 12.02 -5.56
C ARG A 17 2.28 11.81 -5.78
N LYS A 18 1.82 11.84 -7.04
CA LYS A 18 0.41 11.63 -7.38
C LYS A 18 -0.07 10.22 -6.99
N ALA A 19 0.75 9.20 -7.22
CA ALA A 19 0.42 7.83 -6.83
C ALA A 19 0.31 7.69 -5.32
N LEU A 20 1.23 8.29 -4.55
CA LEU A 20 1.19 8.29 -3.08
C LEU A 20 -0.05 9.02 -2.52
N ASP A 21 -0.46 10.12 -3.15
CA ASP A 21 -1.67 10.85 -2.75
C ASP A 21 -2.94 10.05 -3.05
N ASP A 22 -2.98 9.37 -4.20
CA ASP A 22 -4.07 8.49 -4.58
C ASP A 22 -4.16 7.25 -3.67
N ALA A 23 -3.03 6.61 -3.38
CA ALA A 23 -2.94 5.51 -2.43
C ALA A 23 -3.40 5.93 -1.03
N TRP A 24 -2.97 7.11 -0.56
CA TRP A 24 -3.41 7.67 0.71
C TRP A 24 -4.94 7.84 0.76
N SER A 25 -5.52 8.42 -0.29
CA SER A 25 -6.98 8.60 -0.38
C SER A 25 -7.71 7.25 -0.34
N LYS A 26 -7.28 6.28 -1.15
CA LYS A 26 -7.91 4.96 -1.23
C LYS A 26 -7.78 4.14 0.07
N VAL A 27 -6.66 4.21 0.76
CA VAL A 27 -6.49 3.56 2.08
C VAL A 27 -7.43 4.18 3.11
N ASN A 28 -7.61 5.50 3.13
CA ASN A 28 -8.58 6.15 4.01
C ASN A 28 -10.03 5.75 3.68
N ILE A 29 -10.38 5.64 2.40
CA ILE A 29 -11.70 5.12 1.98
C ILE A 29 -11.88 3.68 2.44
N ALA A 30 -10.87 2.82 2.29
CA ALA A 30 -10.92 1.45 2.75
C ALA A 30 -11.08 1.37 4.28
N LEU A 31 -10.40 2.24 5.03
CA LEU A 31 -10.53 2.34 6.48
C LEU A 31 -11.94 2.73 6.90
N ASP A 32 -12.54 3.73 6.25
CA ASP A 32 -13.91 4.18 6.52
C ASP A 32 -14.93 3.06 6.25
N LYS A 33 -14.84 2.42 5.08
CA LYS A 33 -15.67 1.27 4.70
C LYS A 33 -15.58 0.12 5.70
N THR A 34 -14.35 -0.22 6.10
CA THR A 34 -14.09 -1.31 7.04
C THR A 34 -14.60 -0.98 8.44
N SER A 35 -14.49 0.28 8.86
CA SER A 35 -14.96 0.74 10.18
C SER A 35 -16.50 0.79 10.28
N LYS A 36 -17.17 1.15 9.18
CA LYS A 36 -18.64 1.25 9.11
C LYS A 36 -19.34 -0.05 8.68
N SER A 37 -18.58 -1.12 8.42
CA SER A 37 -19.10 -2.38 7.90
C SER A 37 -19.98 -2.21 6.64
N SER A 38 -19.50 -1.43 5.66
CA SER A 38 -20.27 -1.12 4.45
C SER A 38 -20.44 -2.34 3.51
N ALA A 39 -21.29 -2.20 2.50
CA ALA A 39 -21.16 -3.05 1.31
C ALA A 39 -19.78 -2.83 0.65
N ASP A 40 -19.27 -3.84 -0.06
CA ASP A 40 -18.05 -3.76 -0.86
C ASP A 40 -16.75 -3.42 -0.11
N ILE A 41 -16.63 -3.81 1.17
CA ILE A 41 -15.37 -3.69 1.93
C ILE A 41 -14.23 -4.36 1.18
N ALA A 42 -14.46 -5.58 0.66
CA ALA A 42 -13.44 -6.34 -0.07
C ALA A 42 -12.91 -5.57 -1.29
N LEU A 43 -13.79 -4.94 -2.07
CA LEU A 43 -13.41 -4.13 -3.23
C LEU A 43 -12.67 -2.85 -2.80
N GLY A 44 -13.14 -2.18 -1.74
CA GLY A 44 -12.46 -0.99 -1.20
C GLY A 44 -11.02 -1.28 -0.76
N ILE A 45 -10.80 -2.40 -0.07
CA ILE A 45 -9.47 -2.84 0.34
C ILE A 45 -8.62 -3.23 -0.87
N TRP A 46 -9.20 -3.91 -1.87
CA TRP A 46 -8.49 -4.29 -3.09
C TRP A 46 -7.95 -3.07 -3.85
N LEU A 47 -8.80 -2.07 -4.10
CA LEU A 47 -8.39 -0.83 -4.78
C LEU A 47 -7.28 -0.08 -4.02
N ALA A 48 -7.34 -0.11 -2.69
CA ALA A 48 -6.28 0.46 -1.86
C ALA A 48 -4.96 -0.33 -2.01
N ALA A 49 -5.02 -1.67 -2.03
CA ALA A 49 -3.84 -2.52 -2.25
C ALA A 49 -3.18 -2.21 -3.61
N GLU A 50 -3.96 -2.17 -4.69
CA GLU A 50 -3.47 -1.86 -6.04
C GLU A 50 -2.78 -0.50 -6.11
N ALA A 51 -3.36 0.53 -5.47
CA ALA A 51 -2.78 1.87 -5.47
C ALA A 51 -1.46 1.94 -4.68
N VAL A 52 -1.36 1.23 -3.55
CA VAL A 52 -0.11 1.15 -2.77
C VAL A 52 0.95 0.35 -3.53
N GLU A 53 0.58 -0.76 -4.18
CA GLU A 53 1.50 -1.53 -5.02
C GLU A 53 2.03 -0.71 -6.19
N TYR A 54 1.15 -0.02 -6.91
CA TYR A 54 1.54 0.88 -7.99
C TYR A 54 2.48 1.99 -7.50
N SER A 55 2.19 2.56 -6.32
CA SER A 55 3.07 3.53 -5.68
C SER A 55 4.43 2.93 -5.35
N SER A 56 4.48 1.69 -4.87
CA SER A 56 5.74 0.99 -4.58
C SER A 56 6.57 0.75 -5.85
N LEU A 57 5.93 0.37 -6.96
CA LEU A 57 6.59 0.20 -8.25
C LEU A 57 7.19 1.51 -8.75
N LEU A 58 6.42 2.60 -8.71
CA LEU A 58 6.93 3.92 -9.07
C LEU A 58 8.03 4.38 -8.12
N PHE A 59 7.98 4.02 -6.84
CA PHE A 59 9.00 4.36 -5.86
C PHE A 59 10.31 3.66 -6.18
N ASN A 60 10.27 2.34 -6.39
CA ASN A 60 11.43 1.56 -6.83
C ASN A 60 12.00 2.16 -8.11
N LEU A 61 11.15 2.38 -9.13
CA LEU A 61 11.57 3.00 -10.37
C LEU A 61 12.23 4.34 -10.11
N THR A 62 11.62 5.25 -9.34
CA THR A 62 12.12 6.61 -9.08
C THR A 62 13.51 6.62 -8.45
N TYR A 63 13.75 5.75 -7.46
CA TYR A 63 15.01 5.73 -6.71
C TYR A 63 16.00 4.65 -7.14
N GLY A 64 15.65 3.82 -8.13
CA GLY A 64 16.53 2.77 -8.67
C GLY A 64 16.84 1.69 -7.63
N LEU A 65 15.82 1.25 -6.88
CA LEU A 65 15.98 0.27 -5.81
C LEU A 65 15.90 -1.16 -6.36
N GLU A 66 16.52 -2.11 -5.68
CA GLU A 66 16.23 -3.52 -5.92
C GLU A 66 14.81 -3.85 -5.45
N ASP A 67 14.15 -4.79 -6.12
CA ASP A 67 12.86 -5.29 -5.65
C ASP A 67 13.11 -6.10 -4.37
N LEU A 68 12.52 -5.61 -3.28
CA LEU A 68 12.65 -6.20 -1.96
C LEU A 68 11.29 -6.72 -1.54
N GLU A 69 11.23 -8.00 -1.19
CA GLU A 69 10.09 -8.57 -0.49
C GLU A 69 10.29 -8.36 1.01
N PRO A 70 9.46 -7.54 1.67
CA PRO A 70 9.55 -7.38 3.11
C PRO A 70 9.13 -8.68 3.80
N ALA A 71 9.86 -9.07 4.84
CA ALA A 71 9.55 -10.24 5.65
C ALA A 71 8.36 -9.98 6.61
N VAL A 72 7.18 -9.67 6.07
CA VAL A 72 5.98 -9.37 6.86
C VAL A 72 5.35 -10.68 7.33
N LYS A 73 5.38 -10.92 8.65
CA LYS A 73 4.66 -12.04 9.28
C LYS A 73 3.29 -11.57 9.74
N ILE A 74 2.31 -11.58 8.85
CA ILE A 74 0.92 -11.27 9.17
C ILE A 74 0.33 -12.43 9.98
N ARG A 75 -0.25 -12.15 11.16
CA ARG A 75 -0.80 -13.23 11.98
C ARG A 75 -2.12 -13.70 11.41
N LYS A 76 -2.28 -15.02 11.34
CA LYS A 76 -3.50 -15.65 10.83
C LYS A 76 -4.69 -15.25 11.70
N GLY A 77 -5.72 -14.67 11.09
CA GLY A 77 -6.96 -14.29 11.77
C GLY A 77 -6.97 -12.85 12.31
N GLU A 78 -5.95 -12.04 12.04
CA GLU A 78 -6.02 -10.59 12.29
C GLU A 78 -7.23 -9.98 11.55
N ALA A 79 -7.99 -9.13 12.25
CA ALA A 79 -9.17 -8.50 11.69
C ALA A 79 -8.77 -7.52 10.58
N ALA A 80 -9.52 -7.51 9.47
CA ALA A 80 -9.28 -6.60 8.35
C ALA A 80 -9.15 -5.12 8.79
N LEU A 81 -9.90 -4.68 9.80
CA LEU A 81 -9.78 -3.32 10.34
C LEU A 81 -8.39 -3.04 10.93
N VAL A 82 -7.80 -4.01 11.63
CA VAL A 82 -6.45 -3.87 12.20
C VAL A 82 -5.43 -3.79 11.08
N LEU A 83 -5.54 -4.68 10.10
CA LEU A 83 -4.61 -4.71 8.96
C LEU A 83 -4.67 -3.42 8.12
N VAL A 84 -5.86 -2.85 7.90
CA VAL A 84 -6.02 -1.56 7.20
C VAL A 84 -5.48 -0.39 8.04
N LYS A 85 -5.59 -0.44 9.37
CA LYS A 85 -4.96 0.56 10.25
C LYS A 85 -3.44 0.43 10.26
N ASP A 86 -2.89 -0.78 10.24
CA ASP A 86 -1.45 -0.96 10.17
C ASP A 86 -0.91 -0.47 8.82
N SER A 87 -1.61 -0.75 7.72
CA SER A 87 -1.20 -0.28 6.40
C SER A 87 -1.17 1.25 6.28
N ILE A 88 -2.10 1.97 6.91
CA ILE A 88 -2.08 3.44 6.89
C ILE A 88 -0.86 4.02 7.62
N GLU A 89 -0.43 3.38 8.71
CA GLU A 89 0.73 3.81 9.48
C GLU A 89 2.02 3.55 8.69
N PHE A 90 2.14 2.40 8.04
CA PHE A 90 3.26 2.12 7.14
C PHE A 90 3.30 3.08 5.94
N LEU A 91 2.15 3.36 5.32
CA LEU A 91 2.06 4.33 4.23
C LEU A 91 2.45 5.75 4.70
N ARG A 92 2.03 6.15 5.90
CA ARG A 92 2.43 7.43 6.51
C ARG A 92 3.95 7.50 6.68
N ARG A 93 4.56 6.47 7.27
CA ARG A 93 6.02 6.37 7.46
C ARG A 93 6.77 6.43 6.13
N ALA A 94 6.27 5.77 5.08
CA ALA A 94 6.87 5.85 3.76
C ALA A 94 6.86 7.29 3.20
N ARG A 95 5.73 7.99 3.31
CA ARG A 95 5.58 9.37 2.82
C ARG A 95 6.48 10.35 3.57
N GLU A 96 6.57 10.22 4.89
CA GLU A 96 7.39 11.09 5.76
C GLU A 96 8.89 10.75 5.66
N GLY A 97 9.21 9.46 5.52
CA GLY A 97 10.57 8.93 5.55
C GLY A 97 11.30 8.96 4.20
N ARG A 98 10.59 9.16 3.07
CA ARG A 98 11.16 9.02 1.72
C ARG A 98 12.44 9.81 1.43
N ARG A 99 12.61 10.97 2.06
CA ARG A 99 13.82 11.81 1.91
C ARG A 99 14.96 11.44 2.86
N LYS A 100 14.67 10.68 3.91
CA LYS A 100 15.65 10.22 4.90
C LYS A 100 16.27 8.89 4.48
N SER A 101 15.44 7.94 4.06
CA SER A 101 15.85 6.62 3.60
C SER A 101 14.85 6.11 2.56
N ALA A 102 15.28 6.08 1.30
CA ALA A 102 14.45 5.57 0.21
C ALA A 102 14.15 4.08 0.38
N THR A 103 15.14 3.29 0.82
CA THR A 103 14.99 1.86 1.08
C THR A 103 13.96 1.59 2.17
N ASP A 104 14.03 2.28 3.32
CA ASP A 104 13.06 2.05 4.40
C ASP A 104 11.65 2.51 3.98
N ALA A 105 11.55 3.63 3.27
CA ALA A 105 10.27 4.10 2.75
C ALA A 105 9.66 3.09 1.76
N TYR A 106 10.48 2.48 0.91
CA TYR A 106 10.06 1.44 -0.02
C TYR A 106 9.60 0.16 0.72
N VAL A 107 10.37 -0.31 1.71
CA VAL A 107 9.98 -1.44 2.58
C VAL A 107 8.65 -1.17 3.28
N ASN A 108 8.43 0.05 3.78
CA ASN A 108 7.17 0.45 4.39
C ASN A 108 6.01 0.43 3.37
N LEU A 109 6.20 0.86 2.12
CA LEU A 109 5.16 0.77 1.08
C LEU A 109 4.80 -0.68 0.75
N ARG A 110 5.81 -1.53 0.57
CA ARG A 110 5.60 -2.95 0.29
C ARG A 110 4.86 -3.62 1.44
N THR A 111 5.26 -3.31 2.67
CA THR A 111 4.59 -3.78 3.89
C THR A 111 3.13 -3.34 3.91
N ALA A 112 2.84 -2.05 3.67
CA ALA A 112 1.47 -1.54 3.62
C ALA A 112 0.60 -2.28 2.58
N ALA A 113 1.15 -2.57 1.40
CA ALA A 113 0.45 -3.36 0.38
C ALA A 113 0.12 -4.79 0.87
N ASP A 114 1.06 -5.47 1.51
CA ASP A 114 0.85 -6.84 2.00
C ASP A 114 -0.21 -6.92 3.10
N TYR A 115 -0.25 -5.94 4.00
CA TYR A 115 -1.33 -5.80 4.98
C TYR A 115 -2.70 -5.66 4.30
N LEU A 116 -2.81 -4.83 3.25
CA LEU A 116 -4.06 -4.66 2.50
C LEU A 116 -4.46 -5.93 1.74
N LYS A 117 -3.51 -6.64 1.12
CA LYS A 117 -3.76 -7.93 0.45
C LYS A 117 -4.30 -8.96 1.44
N ALA A 118 -3.69 -9.08 2.62
CA ALA A 118 -4.15 -9.99 3.65
C ALA A 118 -5.57 -9.64 4.15
N ALA A 119 -5.83 -8.34 4.34
CA ALA A 119 -7.15 -7.85 4.72
C ALA A 119 -8.21 -8.16 3.65
N HIS A 120 -7.86 -7.99 2.37
CA HIS A 120 -8.75 -8.33 1.26
C HIS A 120 -9.07 -9.83 1.23
N LEU A 121 -8.03 -10.68 1.34
CA LEU A 121 -8.20 -12.13 1.36
C LEU A 121 -9.08 -12.62 2.51
N ASP A 122 -8.97 -12.02 3.70
CA ASP A 122 -9.86 -12.30 4.83
C ASP A 122 -11.32 -11.96 4.50
N GLN A 123 -11.57 -10.78 3.92
CA GLN A 123 -12.93 -10.35 3.57
C GLN A 123 -13.56 -11.22 2.48
N VAL A 124 -12.79 -11.61 1.47
CA VAL A 124 -13.25 -12.55 0.43
C VAL A 124 -13.59 -13.92 1.05
N LYS A 125 -12.74 -14.46 1.92
CA LYS A 125 -13.03 -15.74 2.59
C LYS A 125 -14.30 -15.70 3.44
N LYS A 126 -14.54 -14.57 4.13
CA LYS A 126 -15.75 -14.36 4.94
C LYS A 126 -17.02 -14.27 4.08
N SER A 127 -16.95 -13.65 2.91
CA SER A 127 -18.10 -13.55 1.99
C SER A 127 -18.44 -14.90 1.35
N THR A 128 -17.44 -15.71 0.99
CA THR A 128 -17.65 -17.06 0.45
C THR A 128 -18.25 -18.00 1.49
N LYS A 129 -17.77 -17.97 2.74
CA LYS A 129 -18.32 -18.82 3.83
C LYS A 129 -19.76 -18.50 4.21
N LYS A 130 -20.25 -17.28 3.99
CA LYS A 130 -21.66 -16.92 4.23
C LYS A 130 -22.62 -17.44 3.15
N ARG A 131 -22.10 -17.93 2.02
CA ARG A 131 -22.89 -18.37 0.85
C ARG A 131 -22.98 -19.89 0.70
N GLY A 132 -22.29 -20.66 1.53
CA GLY A 132 -22.38 -22.13 1.59
C GLY A 132 -23.02 -22.57 2.90
#